data_AF-A0A1S3Q7L0-F1
#
_entry.id   AF-A0A1S3Q7L0-F1
#
_cell.length_a   1.000
_cell.length_b   1.000
_cell.length_c   1.000
_cell.angle_alpha   90.00
_cell.angle_beta   90.00
_cell.angle_gamma   90.00
#
_symmetry.space_group_name_H-M   'P 1'
#
loop_
_entity.id
_entity.type
_entity.pdbx_description
1 polymer ?
#
loop_
_entity_poly.entity_id
_entity_poly.type
_entity_poly.pdbx_seq_one_letter_code
_entity_poly.pdbx_strand_id
1 'polypeptide(L)'
;MNYQIPCVCMRVCVSCVYCRLCDEFEKIAENALSTPPNTQELMELKAFVDKVEATEMPLLETKLSESKTRLCFLVDYVTFSPVDMRLNRQTFQWHTRMPSIFEEHRQITRDKTEQYQGGLKLRCERFVEELESYAKQAEEFVTFGDLSELSKYLKKAQTLNSKLDTAMEKIEGFNQEEEAFNWPVSQYPQRKKVQDRLLPFLRLYETAAEFQNQHRKWVHGPLSAVNPDKVEGDVGNYWRALYKLEKGFGDTPKALHIASRVKAEVEAFKEHIPLVQVCSG
;
A
#
# COMPACT_ATOMS: atom_id res chain seq x y z
N MET A 1 -55.39 -40.10 24.85
CA MET A 1 -55.21 -39.20 23.69
C MET A 1 -53.84 -39.47 23.12
N ASN A 2 -53.77 -40.17 21.98
CA ASN A 2 -52.53 -40.43 21.26
C ASN A 2 -52.05 -39.11 20.64
N TYR A 3 -51.03 -38.49 21.23
CA TYR A 3 -50.28 -37.43 20.58
C TYR A 3 -49.37 -38.06 19.54
N GLN A 4 -49.91 -38.29 18.35
CA GLN A 4 -49.15 -38.63 17.17
C GLN A 4 -48.49 -37.33 16.69
N ILE A 5 -47.33 -37.02 17.27
CA ILE A 5 -46.45 -35.97 16.74
C ILE A 5 -46.21 -36.34 15.26
N PRO A 6 -46.45 -35.44 14.28
CA PRO A 6 -46.36 -35.84 12.89
C PRO A 6 -44.90 -36.20 12.58
N CYS A 7 -44.61 -37.49 12.37
CA CYS A 7 -43.27 -38.01 12.06
C CYS A 7 -42.56 -37.24 10.92
N VAL A 8 -43.33 -36.59 10.05
CA VAL A 8 -42.82 -35.75 8.95
C VAL A 8 -42.14 -34.47 9.47
N CYS A 9 -42.71 -33.79 10.47
CA CYS A 9 -42.14 -32.56 11.01
C CYS A 9 -40.82 -32.83 11.75
N MET A 10 -40.75 -33.97 12.45
CA MET A 10 -39.55 -34.43 13.16
C MET A 10 -38.42 -34.85 12.20
N ARG A 11 -38.74 -35.52 11.08
CA ARG A 11 -37.75 -35.86 10.02
C ARG A 11 -37.16 -34.63 9.34
N VAL A 12 -38.01 -33.68 8.94
CA VAL A 12 -37.57 -32.43 8.29
C VAL A 12 -36.66 -31.61 9.21
N CYS A 13 -36.94 -31.60 10.51
CA CYS A 13 -36.14 -30.89 11.49
C CYS A 13 -34.73 -31.50 11.65
N VAL A 14 -34.61 -32.83 11.70
CA VAL A 14 -33.32 -33.53 11.82
C VAL A 14 -32.45 -33.33 10.58
N SER A 15 -33.01 -33.54 9.39
CA SER A 15 -32.31 -33.34 8.11
C SER A 15 -31.77 -31.91 7.96
N CYS A 16 -32.56 -30.92 8.41
CA CYS A 16 -32.16 -29.51 8.40
C CYS A 16 -31.01 -29.19 9.37
N VAL A 17 -30.96 -29.82 10.55
CA VAL A 17 -29.86 -29.64 11.53
C VAL A 17 -28.55 -30.21 11.00
N TYR A 18 -28.55 -31.43 10.45
CA TYR A 18 -27.34 -32.06 9.91
C TYR A 18 -26.83 -31.35 8.64
N CYS A 19 -27.72 -30.84 7.80
CA CYS A 19 -27.35 -30.00 6.66
C CYS A 19 -26.59 -28.74 7.11
N ARG A 20 -27.13 -28.01 8.09
CA ARG A 20 -26.47 -26.80 8.65
C ARG A 20 -25.12 -27.11 9.29
N LEU A 21 -24.99 -28.23 10.00
CA LEU A 21 -23.71 -28.63 10.59
C LEU A 21 -22.68 -28.99 9.51
N CYS A 22 -23.07 -29.69 8.45
CA CYS A 22 -22.21 -29.93 7.29
C CYS A 22 -21.73 -28.61 6.68
N ASP A 23 -22.64 -27.66 6.44
CA ASP A 23 -22.29 -26.35 5.88
C ASP A 23 -21.34 -25.57 6.79
N GLU A 24 -21.52 -25.63 8.12
CA GLU A 24 -20.61 -24.98 9.09
C GLU A 24 -19.21 -25.61 9.03
N PHE A 25 -19.08 -26.94 9.02
CA PHE A 25 -17.78 -27.61 8.90
C PHE A 25 -17.11 -27.37 7.53
N GLU A 26 -17.88 -27.41 6.46
CA GLU A 26 -17.38 -27.22 5.09
C GLU A 26 -16.81 -25.80 4.93
N LYS A 27 -17.51 -24.77 5.41
CA LYS A 27 -17.00 -23.39 5.38
C LYS A 27 -15.70 -23.22 6.17
N ILE A 28 -15.59 -23.86 7.33
CA ILE A 28 -14.35 -23.82 8.11
C ILE A 28 -13.23 -24.49 7.32
N ALA A 29 -13.49 -25.66 6.74
CA ALA A 29 -12.50 -26.40 5.98
C ALA A 29 -12.01 -25.63 4.75
N GLU A 30 -12.93 -25.08 3.95
CA GLU A 30 -12.60 -24.27 2.77
C GLU A 30 -11.72 -23.07 3.11
N ASN A 31 -12.04 -22.38 4.21
CA ASN A 31 -11.25 -21.23 4.64
C ASN A 31 -9.89 -21.66 5.19
N ALA A 32 -9.84 -22.64 6.11
CA ALA A 32 -8.59 -23.12 6.73
C ALA A 32 -7.58 -23.67 5.70
N LEU A 33 -8.07 -24.30 4.63
CA LEU A 33 -7.25 -24.84 3.54
C LEU A 33 -6.98 -23.84 2.42
N SER A 34 -7.43 -22.60 2.55
CA SER A 34 -7.12 -21.56 1.58
C SER A 34 -5.62 -21.21 1.62
N THR A 35 -5.11 -20.77 0.48
CA THR A 35 -3.73 -20.30 0.36
C THR A 35 -3.72 -18.78 0.49
N PRO A 36 -3.22 -18.21 1.61
CA PRO A 36 -3.17 -16.76 1.74
C PRO A 36 -2.22 -16.18 0.67
N PRO A 37 -2.60 -15.10 -0.03
CA PRO A 37 -1.82 -14.49 -1.09
C PRO A 37 -0.78 -13.48 -0.59
N ASN A 38 -0.95 -12.93 0.62
CA ASN A 38 -0.06 -11.93 1.20
C ASN A 38 0.05 -12.07 2.74
N THR A 39 0.96 -11.30 3.34
CA THR A 39 1.23 -11.30 4.78
C THR A 39 0.00 -10.97 5.62
N GLN A 40 -0.81 -9.99 5.21
CA GLN A 40 -2.01 -9.60 5.95
C GLN A 40 -3.03 -10.75 5.99
N GLU A 41 -3.37 -11.31 4.83
CA GLU A 41 -4.31 -12.42 4.72
C GLU A 41 -3.78 -13.69 5.42
N LEU A 42 -2.46 -13.90 5.48
CA LEU A 42 -1.86 -14.96 6.30
C LEU A 42 -2.14 -14.75 7.80
N MET A 43 -2.01 -13.53 8.31
CA MET A 43 -2.30 -13.24 9.73
C MET A 43 -3.78 -13.37 10.04
N GLU A 44 -4.65 -12.89 9.15
CA GLU A 44 -6.10 -13.03 9.28
C GLU A 44 -6.51 -14.51 9.28
N LEU A 45 -5.93 -15.31 8.38
CA LEU A 45 -6.20 -16.74 8.29
C LEU A 45 -5.76 -17.49 9.55
N LYS A 46 -4.59 -17.16 10.11
CA LYS A 46 -4.11 -17.73 11.40
C LYS A 46 -5.07 -17.36 12.55
N ALA A 47 -5.42 -16.08 12.68
CA ALA A 47 -6.34 -15.61 13.71
C ALA A 47 -7.74 -16.24 13.57
N PHE A 48 -8.21 -16.45 12.35
CA PHE A 48 -9.46 -17.15 12.07
C PHE A 48 -9.42 -18.58 12.61
N VAL A 49 -8.40 -19.37 12.26
CA VAL A 49 -8.31 -20.77 12.72
C VAL A 49 -8.11 -20.85 14.23
N ASP A 50 -7.28 -19.98 14.83
CA ASP A 50 -7.11 -19.91 16.29
C ASP A 50 -8.45 -19.67 16.99
N LYS A 51 -9.26 -18.75 16.46
CA LYS A 51 -10.61 -18.47 16.98
C LYS A 51 -11.52 -19.68 16.81
N VAL A 52 -11.51 -20.32 15.64
CA VAL A 52 -12.33 -21.50 15.36
C VAL A 52 -11.99 -22.65 16.31
N GLU A 53 -10.71 -22.98 16.49
CA GLU A 53 -10.26 -24.02 17.42
C GLU A 53 -10.62 -23.68 18.88
N ALA A 54 -10.48 -22.42 19.30
CA ALA A 54 -10.78 -21.99 20.67
C ALA A 54 -12.28 -21.91 21.00
N THR A 55 -13.14 -21.61 20.02
CA THR A 55 -14.54 -21.24 20.31
C THR A 55 -15.57 -21.96 19.45
N GLU A 56 -15.39 -22.01 18.14
CA GLU A 56 -16.43 -22.51 17.23
C GLU A 56 -16.47 -24.04 17.22
N MET A 57 -15.30 -24.69 17.27
CA MET A 57 -15.18 -26.15 17.34
C MET A 57 -15.83 -26.75 18.60
N PRO A 58 -15.58 -26.26 19.83
CA PRO A 58 -16.29 -26.74 21.02
C PRO A 58 -17.82 -26.60 20.93
N LEU A 59 -18.31 -25.52 20.32
CA LEU A 59 -19.75 -25.31 20.11
C LEU A 59 -20.31 -26.31 19.09
N LEU A 60 -19.60 -26.54 17.99
CA LEU A 60 -19.97 -27.54 16.98
C LEU A 60 -19.98 -28.96 17.54
N GLU A 61 -19.00 -29.31 18.37
CA GLU A 61 -18.96 -30.60 19.08
C GLU A 61 -20.16 -30.78 20.00
N THR A 62 -20.53 -29.74 20.75
CA THR A 62 -21.73 -29.75 21.61
C THR A 62 -23.00 -29.96 20.79
N LYS A 63 -23.19 -29.19 19.71
CA LYS A 63 -24.34 -29.34 18.79
C LYS A 63 -24.38 -30.73 18.16
N LEU A 64 -23.22 -31.28 17.79
CA LEU A 64 -23.10 -32.62 17.19
C LEU A 64 -23.45 -33.71 18.21
N SER A 65 -23.01 -33.57 19.46
CA SER A 65 -23.34 -34.47 20.57
C SER A 65 -24.85 -34.47 20.86
N GLU A 66 -25.48 -33.29 20.93
CA GLU A 66 -26.93 -33.19 21.08
C GLU A 66 -27.68 -33.83 19.91
N SER A 67 -27.23 -33.57 18.68
CA SER A 67 -27.82 -34.15 17.46
C SER A 67 -27.69 -35.67 17.46
N LYS A 68 -26.54 -36.20 17.90
CA LYS A 68 -26.31 -37.65 18.08
C LYS A 68 -27.29 -38.25 19.07
N THR A 69 -27.49 -37.63 20.23
CA THR A 69 -28.45 -38.09 21.25
C THR A 69 -29.87 -38.13 20.70
N ARG A 70 -30.29 -37.07 19.98
CA ARG A 70 -31.61 -37.03 19.32
C ARG A 70 -31.74 -38.10 18.24
N LEU A 71 -30.70 -38.32 17.45
CA LEU A 71 -30.68 -39.36 16.41
C LEU A 71 -30.80 -40.76 17.02
N CYS A 72 -30.05 -41.06 18.08
CA CYS A 72 -30.12 -42.33 18.80
C CYS A 72 -31.53 -42.60 19.32
N PHE A 73 -32.20 -41.60 19.89
CA PHE A 73 -33.59 -41.73 20.31
C PHE A 73 -34.52 -42.01 19.12
N LEU A 74 -34.37 -41.28 18.01
CA LEU A 74 -35.28 -41.38 16.87
C LEU A 74 -35.14 -42.66 16.05
N VAL A 75 -33.97 -43.31 16.07
CA VAL A 75 -33.72 -44.59 15.36
C VAL A 75 -34.72 -45.68 15.77
N ASP A 76 -35.17 -45.69 17.02
CA ASP A 76 -36.12 -46.69 17.51
C ASP A 76 -37.57 -46.43 17.06
N TYR A 77 -37.88 -45.22 16.58
CA TYR A 77 -39.24 -44.78 16.25
C TYR A 77 -39.42 -44.34 14.79
N VAL A 78 -38.34 -44.18 14.03
CA VAL A 78 -38.37 -43.55 12.70
C VAL A 78 -37.46 -44.27 11.71
N THR A 79 -37.99 -44.65 10.55
CA THR A 79 -37.19 -45.08 9.40
C THR A 79 -36.58 -43.87 8.68
N PHE A 80 -35.26 -43.78 8.61
CA PHE A 80 -34.57 -42.69 7.90
C PHE A 80 -34.53 -42.95 6.39
N SER A 81 -34.62 -41.87 5.60
CA SER A 81 -34.36 -41.98 4.17
C SER A 81 -32.85 -42.18 3.92
N PRO A 82 -32.45 -42.73 2.77
CA PRO A 82 -31.04 -42.82 2.40
C PRO A 82 -30.33 -41.46 2.39
N VAL A 83 -31.05 -40.38 2.06
CA VAL A 83 -30.53 -39.01 2.06
C VAL A 83 -30.21 -38.55 3.48
N ASP A 84 -31.13 -38.76 4.43
CA ASP A 84 -30.93 -38.39 5.84
C ASP A 84 -29.77 -39.19 6.45
N MET A 85 -29.69 -40.50 6.17
CA MET A 85 -28.58 -41.34 6.63
C MET A 85 -27.23 -40.88 6.07
N ARG A 86 -27.20 -40.44 4.81
CA ARG A 86 -26.00 -39.88 4.18
C ARG A 86 -25.58 -38.58 4.86
N LEU A 87 -26.50 -37.65 5.09
CA LEU A 87 -26.21 -36.38 5.76
C LEU A 87 -25.68 -36.60 7.18
N ASN A 88 -26.34 -37.45 7.97
CA ASN A 88 -25.89 -37.80 9.31
C ASN A 88 -24.45 -38.35 9.28
N ARG A 89 -24.18 -39.32 8.39
CA ARG A 89 -22.85 -39.90 8.22
C ARG A 89 -21.81 -38.84 7.83
N GLN A 90 -22.15 -37.97 6.89
CA GLN A 90 -21.26 -36.91 6.41
C GLN A 90 -20.90 -35.92 7.51
N THR A 91 -21.83 -35.53 8.38
CA THR A 91 -21.54 -34.62 9.49
C THR A 91 -20.54 -35.22 10.48
N PHE A 92 -20.69 -36.50 10.86
CA PHE A 92 -19.71 -37.17 11.73
C PHE A 92 -18.35 -37.36 11.05
N GLN A 93 -18.35 -37.61 9.73
CA GLN A 93 -17.12 -37.68 8.94
C GLN A 93 -16.38 -36.35 8.91
N TRP A 94 -17.09 -35.22 8.74
CA TRP A 94 -16.52 -33.88 8.81
C TRP A 94 -15.82 -33.63 10.14
N HIS A 95 -16.53 -33.84 11.25
CA HIS A 95 -15.96 -33.71 12.59
C HIS A 95 -14.68 -34.55 12.77
N THR A 96 -14.70 -35.81 12.32
CA THR A 96 -13.53 -36.71 12.42
C THR A 96 -12.35 -36.24 11.55
N ARG A 97 -12.64 -35.54 10.45
CA ARG A 97 -11.63 -34.99 9.54
C ARG A 97 -11.04 -33.67 10.03
N MET A 98 -11.76 -32.88 10.82
CA MET A 98 -11.31 -31.55 11.28
C MET A 98 -9.89 -31.50 11.85
N PRO A 99 -9.42 -32.44 12.71
CA PRO A 99 -8.04 -32.43 13.19
C PRO A 99 -7.00 -32.50 12.07
N SER A 100 -7.26 -33.30 11.02
CA SER A 100 -6.37 -33.39 9.85
C SER A 100 -6.37 -32.11 9.01
N ILE A 101 -7.52 -31.44 8.91
CA ILE A 101 -7.65 -30.14 8.23
C ILE A 101 -6.86 -29.06 8.97
N PHE A 102 -6.93 -29.01 10.29
CA PHE A 102 -6.14 -28.06 11.07
C PHE A 102 -4.64 -28.35 11.00
N GLU A 103 -4.24 -29.63 10.89
CA GLU A 103 -2.82 -29.96 10.66
C GLU A 103 -2.35 -29.50 9.27
N GLU A 104 -3.16 -29.70 8.23
CA GLU A 104 -2.86 -29.20 6.89
C GLU A 104 -2.79 -27.67 6.87
N HIS A 105 -3.70 -26.98 7.55
CA HIS A 105 -3.65 -25.54 7.76
C HIS A 105 -2.35 -25.08 8.46
N ARG A 106 -1.91 -25.80 9.51
CA ARG A 106 -0.63 -25.52 10.19
C ARG A 106 0.57 -25.68 9.25
N GLN A 107 0.52 -26.64 8.33
CA GLN A 107 1.55 -26.80 7.31
C GLN A 107 1.53 -25.64 6.31
N ILE A 108 0.36 -25.30 5.76
CA ILE A 108 0.20 -24.18 4.81
C ILE A 108 0.70 -22.87 5.42
N THR A 109 0.26 -22.55 6.64
CA THR A 109 0.65 -21.30 7.31
C THR A 109 2.13 -21.27 7.66
N ARG A 110 2.75 -22.40 8.02
CA ARG A 110 4.19 -22.50 8.25
C ARG A 110 4.98 -22.21 6.97
N ASP A 111 4.66 -22.91 5.89
CA ASP A 111 5.37 -22.77 4.61
C ASP A 111 5.20 -21.35 4.05
N LYS A 112 4.00 -20.78 4.17
CA LYS A 112 3.73 -19.39 3.77
C LYS A 112 4.41 -18.37 4.66
N THR A 113 4.48 -18.60 5.96
CA THR A 113 5.23 -17.74 6.88
C THR A 113 6.70 -17.70 6.47
N GLU A 114 7.33 -18.85 6.23
CA GLU A 114 8.73 -18.93 5.81
C GLU A 114 8.94 -18.24 4.44
N GLN A 115 8.06 -18.52 3.47
CA GLN A 115 8.11 -17.89 2.15
C GLN A 115 8.02 -16.36 2.24
N TYR A 116 7.08 -15.81 3.00
CA TYR A 116 6.87 -14.37 3.09
C TYR A 116 7.95 -13.68 3.93
N GLN A 117 8.40 -14.29 5.02
CA GLN A 117 9.52 -13.77 5.79
C GLN A 117 10.81 -13.74 4.96
N GLY A 118 11.11 -14.80 4.20
CA GLY A 118 12.24 -14.84 3.28
C GLY A 118 12.13 -13.78 2.18
N GLY A 119 10.93 -13.64 1.58
CA GLY A 119 10.65 -12.63 0.57
C GLY A 119 10.73 -11.19 1.10
N LEU A 120 10.31 -10.95 2.34
CA LEU A 120 10.41 -9.65 3.02
C LEU A 120 11.87 -9.26 3.23
N LYS A 121 12.69 -10.17 3.79
CA LYS A 121 14.14 -9.93 3.97
C LYS A 121 14.82 -9.54 2.66
N LEU A 122 14.60 -10.31 1.61
CA LEU A 122 15.19 -10.03 0.29
C LEU A 122 14.72 -8.69 -0.29
N ARG A 123 13.44 -8.34 -0.12
CA ARG A 123 12.94 -7.03 -0.56
C ARG A 123 13.55 -5.88 0.23
N CYS A 124 13.69 -6.02 1.55
CA CYS A 124 14.34 -5.02 2.39
C CYS A 124 15.81 -4.81 1.99
N GLU A 125 16.57 -5.88 1.76
CA GLU A 125 17.96 -5.83 1.28
C GLU A 125 18.08 -5.10 -0.06
N ARG A 126 17.28 -5.53 -1.05
CA ARG A 126 17.25 -4.89 -2.38
C ARG A 126 16.83 -3.43 -2.33
N PHE A 127 15.97 -3.06 -1.39
CA PHE A 127 15.54 -1.69 -1.23
C PHE A 127 16.67 -0.80 -0.68
N VAL A 128 17.56 -1.33 0.16
CA VAL A 128 18.77 -0.60 0.58
C VAL A 128 19.65 -0.27 -0.65
N GLU A 129 19.88 -1.25 -1.54
CA GLU A 129 20.61 -1.03 -2.80
C GLU A 129 19.90 -0.01 -3.72
N GLU A 130 18.57 -0.06 -3.76
CA GLU A 130 17.74 0.91 -4.50
C GLU A 130 17.96 2.35 -3.96
N LEU A 131 17.98 2.53 -2.64
CA LEU A 131 18.26 3.83 -2.00
C LEU A 131 19.70 4.30 -2.21
N GLU A 132 20.68 3.39 -2.26
CA GLU A 132 22.05 3.73 -2.64
C GLU A 132 22.14 4.21 -4.09
N SER A 133 21.40 3.58 -5.01
CA SER A 133 21.28 4.05 -6.39
C SER A 133 20.65 5.45 -6.48
N TYR A 134 19.67 5.74 -5.62
CA TYR A 134 19.08 7.09 -5.53
C TYR A 134 20.08 8.11 -4.99
N ALA A 135 20.92 7.73 -4.01
CA ALA A 135 21.99 8.59 -3.52
C ALA A 135 23.00 8.94 -4.62
N LYS A 136 23.42 7.95 -5.43
CA LYS A 136 24.30 8.18 -6.59
C LYS A 136 23.66 9.10 -7.63
N GLN A 137 22.36 8.92 -7.93
CA GLN A 137 21.63 9.83 -8.82
C GLN A 137 21.57 11.26 -8.25
N ALA A 138 21.38 11.42 -6.94
CA ALA A 138 21.41 12.74 -6.30
C ALA A 138 22.81 13.40 -6.36
N GLU A 139 23.88 12.62 -6.36
CA GLU A 139 25.25 13.11 -6.54
C GLU A 139 25.51 13.72 -7.92
N GLU A 140 24.90 13.16 -8.96
CA GLU A 140 25.08 13.64 -10.34
C GLU A 140 24.67 15.11 -10.51
N PHE A 141 23.69 15.61 -9.74
CA PHE A 141 23.17 16.97 -9.87
C PHE A 141 24.22 18.07 -9.62
N VAL A 142 25.24 17.77 -8.81
CA VAL A 142 26.39 18.67 -8.60
C VAL A 142 27.15 18.94 -9.90
N THR A 143 27.07 18.00 -10.85
CA THR A 143 27.77 18.08 -12.14
C THR A 143 26.97 18.79 -13.23
N PHE A 144 25.69 19.13 -13.01
CA PHE A 144 24.82 19.77 -13.99
C PHE A 144 24.97 21.29 -13.95
N GLY A 145 25.37 21.88 -15.09
CA GLY A 145 25.68 23.32 -15.18
C GLY A 145 25.27 24.01 -16.48
N ASP A 146 24.73 23.27 -17.44
CA ASP A 146 24.32 23.80 -18.74
C ASP A 146 22.85 24.20 -18.72
N LEU A 147 22.54 25.50 -18.87
CA LEU A 147 21.16 25.97 -18.90
C LEU A 147 20.36 25.45 -20.10
N SER A 148 21.00 25.09 -21.21
CA SER A 148 20.28 24.57 -22.37
C SER A 148 19.63 23.21 -22.07
N GLU A 149 20.17 22.47 -21.11
CA GLU A 149 19.69 21.17 -20.67
C GLU A 149 18.76 21.25 -19.44
N LEU A 150 18.31 22.46 -19.04
CA LEU A 150 17.51 22.70 -17.85
C LEU A 150 16.26 21.80 -17.76
N SER A 151 15.55 21.63 -18.89
CA SER A 151 14.34 20.79 -18.96
C SER A 151 14.63 19.32 -18.65
N LYS A 152 15.79 18.81 -19.07
CA LYS A 152 16.26 17.45 -18.78
C LYS A 152 16.65 17.30 -17.32
N TYR A 153 17.34 18.29 -16.75
CA TYR A 153 17.71 18.28 -15.33
C TYR A 153 16.47 18.31 -14.43
N LEU A 154 15.49 19.17 -14.76
CA LEU A 154 14.20 19.22 -14.08
C LEU A 154 13.50 17.86 -14.12
N LYS A 155 13.39 17.25 -15.31
CA LYS A 155 12.75 15.94 -15.47
C LYS A 155 13.45 14.85 -14.65
N LYS A 156 14.79 14.83 -14.64
CA LYS A 156 15.58 13.92 -13.79
C LYS A 156 15.27 14.14 -12.31
N ALA A 157 15.26 15.39 -11.85
CA ALA A 157 15.00 15.73 -10.45
C ALA A 157 13.58 15.33 -10.01
N GLN A 158 12.57 15.64 -10.83
CA GLN A 158 11.18 15.24 -10.58
C GLN A 158 11.02 13.72 -10.55
N THR A 159 11.66 13.01 -11.48
CA THR A 159 11.62 11.54 -11.52
C THR A 159 12.22 10.95 -10.25
N LEU A 160 13.36 11.48 -9.79
CA LEU A 160 13.99 11.01 -8.55
C LEU A 160 13.13 11.36 -7.32
N ASN A 161 12.52 12.55 -7.29
CA ASN A 161 11.62 12.93 -6.21
C ASN A 161 10.40 11.99 -6.13
N SER A 162 9.73 11.72 -7.26
CA SER A 162 8.61 10.77 -7.28
C SER A 162 9.01 9.36 -6.84
N LYS A 163 10.23 8.91 -7.18
CA LYS A 163 10.76 7.63 -6.67
C LYS A 163 10.96 7.65 -5.16
N LEU A 164 11.39 8.78 -4.58
CA LEU A 164 11.55 8.94 -3.14
C LEU A 164 10.18 9.00 -2.43
N ASP A 165 9.16 9.57 -3.07
CA ASP A 165 7.78 9.57 -2.56
C ASP A 165 7.22 8.13 -2.54
N THR A 166 7.33 7.38 -3.65
CA THR A 166 6.97 5.94 -3.68
C THR A 166 7.79 5.11 -2.69
N ALA A 167 9.05 5.48 -2.45
CA ALA A 167 9.88 4.84 -1.44
C ALA A 167 9.31 5.03 -0.02
N MET A 168 8.56 6.10 0.26
CA MET A 168 7.87 6.24 1.55
C MET A 168 6.78 5.19 1.73
N GLU A 169 5.93 5.01 0.72
CA GLU A 169 4.86 4.01 0.72
C GLU A 169 5.43 2.59 0.84
N LYS A 170 6.55 2.29 0.15
CA LYS A 170 7.26 1.01 0.30
C LYS A 170 7.72 0.76 1.74
N ILE A 171 8.27 1.79 2.40
CA ILE A 171 8.72 1.68 3.80
C ILE A 171 7.52 1.38 4.71
N GLU A 172 6.40 2.08 4.54
CA GLU A 172 5.18 1.80 5.31
C GLU A 172 4.70 0.36 5.12
N GLY A 173 4.74 -0.14 3.88
CA GLY A 173 4.42 -1.55 3.58
C GLY A 173 5.36 -2.53 4.26
N PHE A 174 6.67 -2.30 4.23
CA PHE A 174 7.63 -3.16 4.96
C PHE A 174 7.38 -3.14 6.45
N ASN A 175 7.16 -1.96 7.04
CA ASN A 175 6.93 -1.81 8.48
C ASN A 175 5.68 -2.60 8.92
N GLN A 176 4.59 -2.53 8.15
CA GLN A 176 3.37 -3.30 8.44
C GLN A 176 3.62 -4.81 8.41
N GLU A 177 4.38 -5.31 7.43
CA GLU A 177 4.74 -6.72 7.35
C GLU A 177 5.69 -7.15 8.48
N GLU A 178 6.68 -6.32 8.81
CA GLU A 178 7.61 -6.55 9.92
C GLU A 178 6.86 -6.62 11.26
N GLU A 179 5.98 -5.66 11.53
CA GLU A 179 5.13 -5.65 12.73
C GLU A 179 4.22 -6.88 12.79
N ALA A 180 3.61 -7.28 11.67
CA ALA A 180 2.79 -8.48 11.59
C ALA A 180 3.57 -9.76 11.97
N PHE A 181 4.86 -9.82 11.62
CA PHE A 181 5.76 -10.90 12.03
C PHE A 181 6.42 -10.69 13.40
N ASN A 182 6.08 -9.63 14.14
CA ASN A 182 6.71 -9.20 15.38
C ASN A 182 8.22 -8.95 15.25
N TRP A 183 8.64 -8.45 14.09
CA TRP A 183 10.02 -8.04 13.83
C TRP A 183 10.23 -6.57 14.22
N PRO A 184 11.47 -6.17 14.55
CA PRO A 184 11.78 -4.76 14.72
C PRO A 184 11.63 -4.02 13.39
N VAL A 185 10.97 -2.86 13.44
CA VAL A 185 10.76 -2.01 12.26
C VAL A 185 12.07 -1.47 11.73
N SER A 186 12.36 -1.76 10.46
CA SER A 186 13.53 -1.29 9.75
C SER A 186 13.53 0.22 9.55
N GLN A 187 14.72 0.83 9.64
CA GLN A 187 14.88 2.27 9.49
C GLN A 187 15.66 2.59 8.22
N TYR A 188 15.14 3.52 7.41
CA TYR A 188 15.72 3.91 6.12
C TYR A 188 16.10 5.40 6.08
N PRO A 189 17.03 5.87 6.94
CA PRO A 189 17.41 7.28 7.01
C PRO A 189 18.02 7.80 5.69
N GLN A 190 18.57 6.90 4.87
CA GLN A 190 19.13 7.25 3.57
C GLN A 190 18.11 7.92 2.66
N ARG A 191 16.84 7.48 2.66
CA ARG A 191 15.78 8.10 1.84
C ARG A 191 15.67 9.59 2.12
N LYS A 192 15.62 9.97 3.40
CA LYS A 192 15.54 11.38 3.82
C LYS A 192 16.81 12.14 3.45
N LYS A 193 18.00 11.56 3.65
CA LYS A 193 19.28 12.17 3.24
C LYS A 193 19.31 12.48 1.73
N VAL A 194 18.83 11.56 0.89
CA VAL A 194 18.76 11.75 -0.56
C VAL A 194 17.75 12.85 -0.90
N GLN A 195 16.59 12.86 -0.25
CA GLN A 195 15.56 13.90 -0.44
C GLN A 195 16.08 15.29 -0.07
N ASP A 196 16.69 15.43 1.12
CA ASP A 196 17.24 16.70 1.60
C ASP A 196 18.36 17.21 0.66
N ARG A 197 19.15 16.31 0.08
CA ARG A 197 20.16 16.65 -0.92
C ARG A 197 19.56 17.07 -2.27
N LEU A 198 18.48 16.43 -2.71
CA LEU A 198 17.83 16.69 -4.00
C LEU A 198 17.03 18.00 -4.01
N LEU A 199 16.34 18.31 -2.92
CA LEU A 199 15.36 19.41 -2.83
C LEU A 199 15.88 20.76 -3.31
N PRO A 200 17.10 21.23 -2.96
CA PRO A 200 17.63 22.48 -3.47
C PRO A 200 17.75 22.50 -5.01
N PHE A 201 18.22 21.40 -5.61
CA PHE A 201 18.37 21.28 -7.07
C PHE A 201 17.02 21.24 -7.77
N LEU A 202 16.08 20.44 -7.25
CA LEU A 202 14.72 20.39 -7.77
C LEU A 202 14.08 21.78 -7.77
N ARG A 203 14.17 22.48 -6.62
CA ARG A 203 13.62 23.83 -6.49
C ARG A 203 14.27 24.82 -7.45
N LEU A 204 15.58 24.73 -7.67
CA LEU A 204 16.29 25.54 -8.66
C LEU A 204 15.73 25.33 -10.06
N TYR A 205 15.62 24.08 -10.50
CA TYR A 205 15.19 23.79 -11.86
C TYR A 205 13.72 24.11 -12.09
N GLU A 206 12.85 23.87 -11.10
CA GLU A 206 11.44 24.26 -11.16
C GLU A 206 11.29 25.77 -11.27
N THR A 207 11.96 26.52 -10.38
CA THR A 207 11.89 27.99 -10.36
C THR A 207 12.41 28.56 -11.69
N ALA A 208 13.52 28.03 -12.21
CA ALA A 208 14.10 28.48 -13.47
C ALA A 208 13.21 28.15 -14.68
N ALA A 209 12.68 26.93 -14.76
CA ALA A 209 11.82 26.52 -15.87
C ALA A 209 10.48 27.25 -15.85
N GLU A 210 9.91 27.47 -14.66
CA GLU A 210 8.68 28.24 -14.48
C GLU A 210 8.88 29.69 -14.94
N PHE A 211 9.95 30.34 -14.48
CA PHE A 211 10.30 31.68 -14.94
C PHE A 211 10.47 31.74 -16.46
N GLN A 212 11.26 30.84 -17.08
CA GLN A 212 11.46 30.83 -18.53
C GLN A 212 10.13 30.67 -19.30
N ASN A 213 9.23 29.81 -18.81
CA ASN A 213 7.93 29.61 -19.43
C ASN A 213 7.01 30.83 -19.28
N GLN A 214 6.98 31.46 -18.09
CA GLN A 214 6.19 32.67 -17.86
C GLN A 214 6.75 33.86 -18.62
N HIS A 215 8.05 34.07 -18.60
CA HIS A 215 8.75 35.09 -19.36
C HIS A 215 8.40 35.02 -20.85
N ARG A 216 8.45 33.81 -21.44
CA ARG A 216 8.03 33.60 -22.84
C ARG A 216 6.56 34.01 -23.07
N LYS A 217 5.66 33.73 -22.14
CA LYS A 217 4.24 34.11 -22.24
C LYS A 217 4.03 35.61 -22.10
N TRP A 218 4.78 36.28 -21.23
CA TRP A 218 4.68 37.73 -21.05
C TRP A 218 5.22 38.50 -22.26
N VAL A 219 6.30 38.01 -22.86
CA VAL A 219 6.95 38.69 -24.01
C VAL A 219 6.28 38.36 -25.34
N HIS A 220 5.77 37.13 -25.52
CA HIS A 220 5.22 36.68 -26.81
C HIS A 220 3.73 36.35 -26.80
N GLY A 221 3.08 36.39 -25.63
CA GLY A 221 1.65 36.15 -25.51
C GLY A 221 0.79 37.39 -25.80
N PRO A 222 -0.54 37.24 -25.91
CA PRO A 222 -1.45 38.36 -26.08
C PRO A 222 -1.38 39.29 -24.86
N LEU A 223 -1.11 40.59 -25.07
CA LEU A 223 -1.01 41.61 -24.02
C LEU A 223 -2.28 41.69 -23.14
N SER A 224 -3.46 41.45 -23.73
CA SER A 224 -4.74 41.43 -23.02
C SER A 224 -4.88 40.30 -21.98
N ALA A 225 -4.01 39.29 -22.03
CA ALA A 225 -4.01 38.17 -21.10
C ALA A 225 -3.00 38.33 -19.94
N VAL A 226 -2.24 39.43 -19.91
CA VAL A 226 -1.17 39.66 -18.93
C VAL A 226 -1.64 40.67 -17.88
N ASN A 227 -1.77 40.23 -16.63
CA ASN A 227 -2.06 41.12 -15.50
C ASN A 227 -0.75 41.69 -14.92
N PRO A 228 -0.49 43.01 -15.00
CA PRO A 228 0.78 43.60 -14.59
C PRO A 228 1.12 43.41 -13.11
N ASP A 229 0.15 43.54 -12.19
CA ASP A 229 0.36 43.35 -10.75
C ASP A 229 0.78 41.91 -10.44
N LYS A 230 0.18 40.95 -11.16
CA LYS A 230 0.55 39.54 -11.05
C LYS A 230 1.96 39.28 -11.56
N VAL A 231 2.34 39.87 -12.69
CA VAL A 231 3.71 39.77 -13.24
C VAL A 231 4.72 40.29 -12.23
N GLU A 232 4.49 41.48 -11.65
CA GLU A 232 5.38 42.07 -10.65
C GLU A 232 5.53 41.17 -9.41
N GLY A 233 4.41 40.64 -8.91
CA GLY A 233 4.41 39.68 -7.81
C GLY A 233 5.20 38.41 -8.10
N ASP A 234 4.95 37.78 -9.26
CA ASP A 234 5.59 36.54 -9.69
C ASP A 234 7.10 36.74 -9.88
N VAL A 235 7.52 37.81 -10.57
CA VAL A 235 8.94 38.16 -10.76
C VAL A 235 9.63 38.43 -9.42
N GLY A 236 8.96 39.12 -8.50
CA GLY A 236 9.44 39.31 -7.13
C GLY A 236 9.65 37.98 -6.38
N ASN A 237 8.72 37.03 -6.56
CA ASN A 237 8.80 35.70 -5.97
C ASN A 237 9.96 34.87 -6.55
N TYR A 238 10.12 34.83 -7.88
CA TYR A 238 11.23 34.13 -8.54
C TYR A 238 12.58 34.67 -8.08
N TRP A 239 12.73 36.00 -8.04
CA TRP A 239 13.97 36.63 -7.59
C TRP A 239 14.32 36.24 -6.15
N ARG A 240 13.35 36.33 -5.22
CA ARG A 240 13.57 35.95 -3.81
C ARG A 240 13.93 34.47 -3.66
N ALA A 241 13.31 33.60 -4.45
CA ALA A 241 13.62 32.17 -4.46
C ALA A 241 15.05 31.92 -4.97
N LEU A 242 15.41 32.48 -6.12
CA LEU A 242 16.74 32.33 -6.72
C LEU A 242 17.84 32.94 -5.85
N TYR A 243 17.60 34.09 -5.21
CA TYR A 243 18.55 34.68 -4.26
C TYR A 243 18.86 33.76 -3.07
N LYS A 244 17.83 33.09 -2.53
CA LYS A 244 18.02 32.12 -1.45
C LYS A 244 18.79 30.87 -1.93
N LEU A 245 18.44 30.37 -3.11
CA LEU A 245 19.10 29.20 -3.72
C LEU A 245 20.57 29.49 -4.03
N GLU A 246 20.87 30.64 -4.63
CA GLU A 246 22.23 31.10 -4.93
C GLU A 246 23.10 31.07 -3.67
N LYS A 247 22.62 31.62 -2.54
CA LYS A 247 23.32 31.54 -1.25
C LYS A 247 23.53 30.12 -0.75
N GLY A 248 22.60 29.21 -1.05
CA GLY A 248 22.67 27.80 -0.64
C GLY A 248 23.62 26.94 -1.48
N PHE A 249 24.00 27.39 -2.68
CA PHE A 249 24.87 26.64 -3.60
C PHE A 249 26.35 27.06 -3.55
N GLY A 250 26.81 27.69 -2.46
CA GLY A 250 28.20 28.14 -2.32
C GLY A 250 29.25 27.05 -2.63
N ASP A 251 28.96 25.80 -2.24
CA ASP A 251 29.85 24.66 -2.45
C ASP A 251 29.57 23.89 -3.76
N THR A 252 28.63 24.36 -4.60
CA THR A 252 28.27 23.72 -5.87
C THR A 252 28.33 24.72 -7.03
N PRO A 253 29.52 24.96 -7.61
CA PRO A 253 29.74 26.02 -8.60
C PRO A 253 28.82 25.97 -9.81
N LYS A 254 28.45 24.77 -10.28
CA LYS A 254 27.60 24.60 -11.47
C LYS A 254 26.13 24.97 -11.20
N ALA A 255 25.58 24.55 -10.06
CA ALA A 255 24.23 24.96 -9.66
C ALA A 255 24.18 26.46 -9.30
N LEU A 256 25.25 26.96 -8.66
CA LEU A 256 25.41 28.39 -8.40
C LEU A 256 25.40 29.21 -9.70
N HIS A 257 26.11 28.75 -10.73
CA HIS A 257 26.12 29.38 -12.04
C HIS A 257 24.71 29.45 -12.65
N ILE A 258 23.94 28.36 -12.61
CA ILE A 258 22.54 28.35 -13.08
C ILE A 258 21.71 29.36 -12.28
N ALA A 259 21.76 29.30 -10.95
CA ALA A 259 21.00 30.19 -10.07
C ALA A 259 21.31 31.67 -10.34
N SER A 260 22.60 32.01 -10.44
CA SER A 260 23.07 33.38 -10.69
C SER A 260 22.61 33.89 -12.05
N ARG A 261 22.72 33.06 -13.10
CA ARG A 261 22.34 33.45 -14.45
C ARG A 261 20.84 33.68 -14.58
N VAL A 262 20.01 32.75 -14.09
CA VAL A 262 18.55 32.90 -14.13
C VAL A 262 18.12 34.10 -13.27
N LYS A 263 18.77 34.33 -12.12
CA LYS A 263 18.50 35.51 -11.29
C LYS A 263 18.81 36.80 -12.05
N ALA A 264 19.93 36.88 -12.77
CA ALA A 264 20.26 38.04 -13.60
C ALA A 264 19.24 38.26 -14.72
N GLU A 265 18.73 37.19 -15.34
CA GLU A 265 17.63 37.29 -16.32
C GLU A 265 16.34 37.85 -15.69
N VAL A 266 16.02 37.42 -14.45
CA VAL A 266 14.88 37.94 -13.69
C VAL A 266 15.08 39.41 -13.32
N GLU A 267 16.28 39.82 -12.90
CA GLU A 267 16.63 41.21 -12.61
C GLU A 267 16.51 42.10 -13.85
N ALA A 268 17.05 41.66 -14.99
CA ALA A 268 16.92 42.39 -16.25
C ALA A 268 15.45 42.55 -16.66
N PHE A 269 14.62 41.53 -16.45
CA PHE A 269 13.19 41.62 -16.74
C PHE A 269 12.46 42.60 -15.79
N LYS A 270 12.85 42.70 -14.52
CA LYS A 270 12.26 43.66 -13.57
C LYS A 270 12.34 45.10 -14.07
N GLU A 271 13.43 45.48 -14.72
CA GLU A 271 13.61 46.84 -15.26
C GLU A 271 12.59 47.19 -16.37
N HIS A 272 12.01 46.18 -17.01
CA HIS A 272 11.04 46.34 -18.10
C HIS A 272 9.58 46.30 -17.65
N ILE A 273 9.30 45.90 -16.39
CA ILE A 273 7.94 45.82 -15.84
C ILE A 273 7.17 47.15 -15.91
N PRO A 274 7.77 48.32 -15.62
CA PRO A 274 7.07 49.61 -15.74
C PRO A 274 6.55 49.89 -17.15
N LEU A 275 7.21 49.38 -18.19
CA LEU A 275 6.78 49.51 -19.59
C LEU A 275 5.60 48.60 -19.92
N VAL A 276 5.53 47.41 -19.29
CA VAL A 276 4.39 46.48 -19.42
C VAL A 276 3.13 47.07 -18.79
N GLN A 277 3.25 47.78 -17.66
CA GLN A 277 2.11 48.49 -17.03
C GLN A 277 1.53 49.58 -17.94
N VAL A 278 2.37 50.32 -18.68
CA VAL A 278 1.94 51.43 -19.54
C VAL A 278 1.27 50.94 -20.83
N CYS A 279 1.70 49.81 -21.39
CA CYS A 279 1.15 49.27 -22.63
C CYS A 279 -0.09 48.40 -22.46
N SER A 280 -0.46 48.04 -21.22
CA SER A 280 -1.58 47.13 -20.89
C SER A 280 -2.78 47.83 -20.25
N GLY A 281 -2.65 49.11 -19.90
CA GLY A 281 -3.73 49.99 -19.41
C GLY A 281 -4.29 50.87 -20.52
#